data_AF-A0A9W7I3Q5-F1
#
_entry.id   AF-A0A9W7I3Q5-F1
#
_cell.length_a   1.000
_cell.length_b   1.000
_cell.length_c   1.000
_cell.angle_alpha   90.00
_cell.angle_beta   90.00
_cell.angle_gamma   90.00
#
_symmetry.space_group_name_H-M   'P 1'
#
loop_
_entity.id
_entity.type
_entity.pdbx_description
1 polymer ?
#
loop_
_entity_poly.entity_id
_entity_poly.type
_entity_poly.pdbx_seq_one_letter_code
_entity_poly.pdbx_strand_id
1 'polypeptide(L)'
;MAKYGFCTAAESDPLNWAASAQSMKGSHLDEVKRMVGEYKNPVVRLGGETLTIAQVTAIAIRAAAIKAELSEAARPAMKASSGWVMEGMSRGTDSYGVTIKSLLFVN
;
A
#
# COMPACT_ATOMS: atom_id res chain seq x y z
N MET A 1 -29.01 -31.24 23.35
CA MET A 1 -27.60 -30.79 23.55
C MET A 1 -27.29 -29.72 22.52
N ALA A 2 -27.43 -28.44 22.88
CA ALA A 2 -27.08 -27.32 22.02
C ALA A 2 -25.56 -27.09 22.10
N LYS A 3 -24.85 -27.30 20.99
CA LYS A 3 -23.43 -26.98 20.87
C LYS A 3 -23.34 -25.48 20.59
N TYR A 4 -23.24 -24.67 21.65
CA TYR A 4 -22.87 -23.26 21.51
C TYR A 4 -21.39 -23.19 21.11
N GLY A 5 -21.14 -23.30 19.81
CA GLY A 5 -19.83 -23.12 19.18
C GLY A 5 -19.51 -21.63 19.07
N PHE A 6 -19.09 -21.04 20.17
CA PHE A 6 -18.38 -19.76 20.14
C PHE A 6 -16.96 -20.02 19.61
N CYS A 7 -16.58 -19.31 18.54
CA CYS A 7 -15.24 -19.26 17.92
C CYS A 7 -14.77 -20.49 17.12
N THR A 8 -15.32 -20.73 15.92
CA THR A 8 -14.54 -21.29 14.78
C THR A 8 -15.07 -20.74 13.45
N ALA A 9 -14.71 -19.50 13.10
CA ALA A 9 -14.72 -19.05 11.71
C ALA A 9 -13.28 -18.70 11.34
N ALA A 10 -12.49 -19.72 11.02
CA ALA A 10 -11.11 -19.58 10.59
C ALA A 10 -10.95 -19.49 9.06
N GLU A 11 -12.00 -19.09 8.31
CA GLU A 11 -11.93 -19.09 6.83
C GLU A 11 -12.19 -17.75 6.14
N SER A 12 -12.65 -16.70 6.84
CA SER A 12 -12.66 -15.35 6.25
C SER A 12 -12.39 -14.28 7.29
N ASP A 13 -11.47 -13.37 7.00
CA ASP A 13 -11.21 -12.13 7.74
C ASP A 13 -11.69 -10.93 6.90
N PRO A 14 -13.01 -10.79 6.64
CA PRO A 14 -13.55 -9.80 5.72
C PRO A 14 -13.31 -8.35 6.16
N LEU A 15 -13.02 -8.14 7.45
CA LEU A 15 -12.73 -6.83 8.04
C LEU A 15 -11.24 -6.61 8.33
N ASN A 16 -10.37 -7.57 8.00
CA ASN A 16 -8.92 -7.49 8.19
C ASN A 16 -8.44 -7.29 9.66
N TRP A 17 -9.31 -7.58 10.64
CA TRP A 17 -8.99 -7.42 12.06
C TRP A 17 -8.04 -8.50 12.55
N ALA A 18 -8.18 -9.73 12.04
CA ALA A 18 -7.30 -10.82 12.43
C ALA A 18 -5.88 -10.59 11.90
N ALA A 19 -5.73 -10.09 10.66
CA ALA A 19 -4.44 -9.67 10.10
C ALA A 19 -3.77 -8.57 10.95
N SER A 20 -4.55 -7.56 11.37
CA SER A 20 -4.05 -6.47 12.22
C SER A 20 -3.67 -6.94 13.62
N ALA A 21 -4.44 -7.84 14.22
CA ALA A 21 -4.08 -8.46 15.50
C ALA A 21 -2.83 -9.33 15.36
N GLN A 22 -2.68 -10.03 14.22
CA GLN A 22 -1.51 -10.86 13.94
C GLN A 22 -0.23 -10.02 13.80
N SER A 23 -0.28 -8.82 13.23
CA SER A 23 0.89 -7.93 13.13
C SER A 23 1.39 -7.40 14.48
N MET A 24 0.56 -7.47 15.53
CA MET A 24 0.93 -7.09 16.90
C MET A 24 1.43 -8.26 17.75
N LYS A 25 1.43 -9.49 17.22
CA LYS A 25 1.96 -10.66 17.94
C LYS A 25 3.48 -10.65 17.94
N GLY A 26 4.08 -11.13 19.04
CA GLY A 26 5.52 -11.23 19.22
C GLY A 26 6.06 -10.23 20.26
N SER A 27 7.38 -10.21 20.42
CA SER A 27 8.04 -9.26 21.34
C SER A 27 8.29 -7.93 20.65
N HIS A 28 8.02 -6.83 21.36
CA HIS A 28 8.37 -5.49 20.89
C HIS A 28 9.87 -5.35 20.57
N LEU A 29 10.74 -6.04 21.29
CA LEU A 29 12.19 -6.01 21.04
C LEU A 29 12.53 -6.60 19.66
N ASP A 30 11.86 -7.67 19.25
CA ASP A 30 12.12 -8.30 17.95
C ASP A 30 11.64 -7.42 16.80
N GLU A 31 10.52 -6.71 17.01
CA GLU A 31 10.02 -5.71 16.09
C GLU A 31 11.01 -4.54 15.91
N VAL A 32 11.58 -4.03 17.00
CA VAL A 32 12.60 -2.96 16.93
C VAL A 32 13.88 -3.45 16.25
N LYS A 33 14.33 -4.68 16.51
CA LYS A 33 15.49 -5.26 15.81
C LYS A 33 15.24 -5.36 14.31
N ARG A 34 14.05 -5.81 13.90
CA ARG A 34 13.63 -5.84 12.50
C ARG A 34 13.66 -4.44 11.88
N MET A 35 13.08 -3.46 12.57
CA MET A 35 13.06 -2.06 12.15
C MET A 35 14.47 -1.49 11.94
N VAL A 36 15.42 -1.78 12.82
CA VAL A 36 16.83 -1.37 12.67
C VAL A 36 17.51 -2.08 11.49
N GLY A 37 17.20 -3.36 11.25
CA GLY A 37 17.68 -4.09 10.09
C GLY A 37 17.23 -3.45 8.78
N GLU A 38 15.93 -3.12 8.68
CA GLU A 38 15.35 -2.44 7.53
C GLU A 38 15.93 -1.05 7.30
N TYR A 39 16.13 -0.28 8.37
CA TYR A 39 16.72 1.06 8.29
C TYR A 39 18.17 1.03 7.74
N LYS A 40 18.91 -0.05 8.02
CA LYS A 40 20.30 -0.21 7.57
C LYS A 40 20.42 -0.65 6.11
N ASN A 41 19.39 -1.26 5.54
CA ASN A 41 19.43 -1.75 4.17
C ASN A 41 19.71 -0.62 3.16
N PRO A 42 20.66 -0.81 2.23
CA PRO A 42 21.04 0.23 1.27
C PRO A 42 20.04 0.37 0.10
N VAL A 43 19.09 -0.57 -0.04
CA VAL A 43 18.11 -0.58 -1.12
C VAL A 43 16.70 -0.68 -0.54
N VAL A 44 15.81 0.20 -0.99
CA VAL A 44 14.39 0.19 -0.64
C VAL A 44 13.59 -0.05 -1.91
N ARG A 45 12.82 -1.15 -1.96
CA ARG A 45 11.95 -1.47 -3.09
C ARG A 45 10.52 -1.01 -2.80
N LEU A 46 10.00 -0.11 -3.63
CA LEU A 46 8.68 0.47 -3.53
C LEU A 46 7.71 -0.28 -4.45
N GLY A 47 6.78 -1.03 -3.86
CA GLY A 47 5.77 -1.83 -4.57
C GLY A 47 4.32 -1.47 -4.25
N GLY A 48 4.08 -0.50 -3.37
CA GLY A 48 2.72 -0.03 -3.01
C GLY A 48 2.13 -0.64 -1.73
N GLU A 49 2.65 -1.77 -1.24
CA GLU A 49 2.02 -2.52 -0.13
C GLU A 49 2.93 -2.78 1.07
N THR A 50 4.26 -2.71 0.90
CA THR A 50 5.23 -3.19 1.89
C THR A 50 6.15 -2.11 2.46
N LEU A 51 5.75 -0.83 2.37
CA LEU A 51 6.58 0.29 2.84
C LEU A 51 6.53 0.38 4.38
N THR A 52 7.69 0.35 5.03
CA THR A 52 7.80 0.44 6.51
C THR A 52 8.32 1.80 6.98
N ILE A 53 8.06 2.13 8.25
CA ILE A 53 8.55 3.38 8.87
C ILE A 53 10.08 3.45 8.80
N ALA A 54 10.78 2.34 9.04
CA ALA A 54 12.24 2.26 8.93
C ALA A 54 12.76 2.68 7.56
N GLN A 55 12.10 2.22 6.49
CA GLN A 55 12.48 2.54 5.12
C GLN A 55 12.22 4.02 4.80
N VAL A 56 11.10 4.58 5.26
CA VAL A 56 10.80 6.02 5.14
C VAL A 56 11.88 6.85 5.84
N THR A 57 12.24 6.48 7.07
CA THR A 57 13.31 7.15 7.83
C THR A 57 14.67 7.01 7.15
N ALA A 58 14.98 5.83 6.60
CA ALA A 58 16.23 5.61 5.87
C ALA A 58 16.33 6.52 4.64
N ILE A 59 15.27 6.63 3.85
CA ILE A 59 15.23 7.53 2.69
C ILE A 59 15.37 8.99 3.12
N ALA A 60 14.66 9.41 4.17
CA ALA A 60 14.67 10.81 4.62
C ALA A 60 16.03 11.27 5.17
N ILE A 61 16.71 10.42 5.94
CA ILE A 61 17.95 10.78 6.65
C ILE A 61 19.20 10.43 5.84
N ARG A 62 19.16 9.34 5.06
CA ARG A 62 20.33 8.77 4.37
C ARG A 62 20.19 8.79 2.84
N ALA A 63 19.45 9.76 2.29
CA ALA A 63 19.08 9.80 0.87
C ALA A 63 20.24 9.54 -0.11
N ALA A 64 21.44 10.08 0.17
CA ALA A 64 22.63 9.87 -0.70
C ALA A 64 23.20 8.43 -0.68
N ALA A 65 22.90 7.65 0.37
CA ALA A 65 23.40 6.30 0.57
C ALA A 65 22.34 5.21 0.35
N ILE A 66 21.09 5.60 0.05
CA ILE A 66 19.96 4.69 -0.13
C ILE A 66 19.49 4.74 -1.58
N LYS A 67 19.38 3.58 -2.21
CA LYS A 67 18.78 3.43 -3.53
C LYS A 67 17.31 3.07 -3.41
N ALA A 68 16.42 3.94 -3.88
CA ALA A 68 15.01 3.63 -4.04
C ALA A 68 14.78 2.98 -5.41
N GLU A 69 14.17 1.80 -5.43
CA GLU A 69 13.83 1.06 -6.65
C GLU A 69 12.32 0.86 -6.73
N LEU A 70 11.75 0.98 -7.92
CA LEU A 70 10.34 0.68 -8.15
C LEU A 70 10.17 -0.81 -8.48
N SER A 71 9.12 -1.43 -7.92
CA SER A 71 8.75 -2.79 -8.29
C SER A 71 8.13 -2.81 -9.68
N GLU A 72 8.76 -3.54 -10.61
CA GLU A 72 8.23 -3.74 -11.96
C GLU A 72 6.91 -4.53 -11.97
N ALA A 73 6.60 -5.28 -10.90
CA ALA A 73 5.35 -6.02 -10.78
C ALA A 73 4.11 -5.10 -10.71
N ALA A 74 4.27 -3.86 -10.23
CA ALA A 74 3.18 -2.88 -10.18
C ALA A 74 2.94 -2.17 -11.54
N ARG A 75 3.88 -2.27 -12.49
CA ARG A 75 3.81 -1.56 -13.77
C ARG A 75 2.58 -1.91 -14.61
N PRO A 76 2.17 -3.19 -14.77
CA PRO A 76 1.00 -3.53 -15.58
C PRO A 76 -0.30 -2.92 -15.02
N ALA A 77 -0.50 -3.00 -13.70
CA ALA A 77 -1.68 -2.43 -13.05
C ALA A 77 -1.72 -0.89 -13.19
N MET A 78 -0.58 -0.23 -13.02
CA MET A 78 -0.45 1.22 -13.24
C MET A 78 -0.73 1.61 -14.70
N LYS A 79 -0.21 0.85 -15.67
CA LYS A 79 -0.48 1.09 -17.10
C LYS A 79 -1.94 0.87 -17.44
N ALA A 80 -2.58 -0.16 -16.87
CA ALA A 80 -4.00 -0.46 -17.08
C ALA A 80 -4.89 0.68 -16.56
N SER A 81 -4.64 1.16 -15.33
CA SER A 81 -5.41 2.29 -14.78
C SER A 81 -5.17 3.58 -15.58
N SER A 82 -3.94 3.84 -16.01
CA SER A 82 -3.63 4.98 -16.88
C SER A 82 -4.34 4.88 -18.24
N GLY A 83 -4.32 3.72 -18.89
CA GLY A 83 -5.01 3.48 -20.14
C GLY A 83 -6.52 3.68 -20.01
N TRP A 84 -7.12 3.18 -18.92
CA TRP A 84 -8.55 3.36 -18.65
C TRP A 84 -8.94 4.83 -18.50
N VAL A 85 -8.13 5.64 -17.81
CA VAL A 85 -8.36 7.10 -17.70
C VAL A 85 -8.29 7.77 -19.08
N MET A 86 -7.26 7.47 -19.86
CA MET A 86 -7.06 8.08 -21.18
C MET A 86 -8.20 7.71 -22.15
N GLU A 87 -8.66 6.46 -22.14
CA GLU A 87 -9.81 6.01 -22.93
C GLU A 87 -11.12 6.66 -22.44
N GLY A 88 -11.30 6.76 -21.12
CA GLY A 88 -12.44 7.44 -20.52
C GLY A 88 -12.55 8.89 -21.00
N MET A 89 -11.42 9.61 -20.99
CA MET A 89 -11.34 10.98 -21.52
C MET A 89 -11.66 11.05 -23.02
N SER A 90 -11.12 10.14 -23.83
CA SER A 90 -11.37 10.15 -25.29
C SER A 90 -12.83 9.86 -25.66
N ARG A 91 -13.56 9.12 -24.82
CA ARG A 91 -15.00 8.84 -25.00
C ARG A 91 -15.91 9.91 -24.38
N GLY A 92 -15.36 10.97 -23.78
CA GLY A 92 -16.16 11.99 -23.08
C GLY A 92 -16.78 11.49 -21.76
N THR A 93 -16.20 10.45 -21.14
CA THR A 93 -16.67 9.92 -19.86
C THR A 93 -16.37 10.93 -18.77
N ASP A 94 -17.41 11.28 -18.01
CA ASP A 94 -17.27 12.28 -16.99
C ASP A 94 -16.58 11.74 -15.74
N SER A 95 -15.37 12.22 -15.48
CA SER A 95 -14.51 11.83 -14.37
C SER A 95 -14.33 13.03 -13.44
N TYR A 96 -14.96 12.96 -12.26
CA TYR A 96 -14.86 14.01 -11.24
C TYR A 96 -13.40 14.24 -10.83
N GLY A 97 -12.93 15.49 -10.96
CA GLY A 97 -11.53 15.86 -10.74
C GLY A 97 -10.63 15.81 -11.98
N VAL A 98 -11.08 15.23 -13.11
CA VAL A 98 -10.36 15.22 -14.40
C VAL A 98 -11.09 16.08 -15.44
N THR A 99 -12.37 15.79 -15.74
CA THR A 99 -13.16 16.48 -16.78
C THR A 99 -14.15 17.49 -16.22
N ILE A 100 -14.71 17.25 -15.03
CA ILE A 100 -15.73 18.13 -14.41
C ILE A 100 -15.13 19.48 -13.98
N LYS A 101 -13.83 19.51 -13.67
CA LYS A 101 -13.19 20.75 -13.20
C LYS A 101 -13.08 21.80 -14.31
N SER A 102 -12.92 21.40 -15.58
CA SER A 102 -12.91 22.32 -16.72
C SER A 102 -14.29 22.91 -17.05
N LEU A 103 -15.38 22.24 -16.69
CA LEU A 103 -16.75 22.75 -16.91
C LEU A 103 -17.19 23.80 -15.86
N LEU A 104 -16.48 23.90 -14.73
CA LEU A 104 -16.76 24.91 -13.69
C LEU A 104 -15.97 26.23 -13.88
N PHE A 105 -15.11 26.33 -14.90
CA PHE A 105 -14.39 27.56 -15.25
C PHE A 105 -14.87 28.20 -16.58
N VAL A 106 -16.01 27.75 -17.10
CA VAL A 106 -16.70 28.39 -18.24
C VAL A 106 -18.01 29.01 -17.75
N ASN A 107 -17.88 30.00 -16.87
CA ASN A 107 -18.83 31.10 -16.71
C ASN A 107 -18.08 32.32 -16.19
#